data_AF-A0A9P5RQU1-F1
#
_entry.id   AF-A0A9P5RQU1-F1
#
_cell.length_a   1.000
_cell.length_b   1.000
_cell.length_c   1.000
_cell.angle_alpha   90.00
_cell.angle_beta   90.00
_cell.angle_gamma   90.00
#
_symmetry.space_group_name_H-M   'P 1'
#
loop_
_entity.id
_entity.type
_entity.pdbx_description
1 polymer ?
#
loop_
_entity_poly.entity_id
_entity_poly.type
_entity_poly.pdbx_seq_one_letter_code
_entity_poly.pdbx_strand_id
1 'polypeptide(L)'
;MHKSSLLLLVLATVNSAMALGDWQFVVTNNAGRSVEVPVAGKRHCVCLENSQTAKIKNTNGGVMKLFSTDNCTGNYAVLSKGATRSNAQWVNSASVGQDGIPSTGPYSCSSIF
;
A
#
# COMPACT_ATOMS: atom_id res chain seq x y z
N MET A 1 40.98 -5.72 44.23
CA MET A 1 40.19 -6.96 44.35
C MET A 1 38.95 -6.81 43.48
N HIS A 2 38.94 -7.49 42.34
CA HIS A 2 37.79 -7.55 41.44
C HIS A 2 36.77 -8.52 42.04
N LYS A 3 35.52 -8.06 42.25
CA LYS A 3 34.40 -8.95 42.58
C LYS A 3 33.36 -8.83 41.48
N SER A 4 33.30 -9.89 40.70
CA SER A 4 32.32 -10.11 39.64
C SER A 4 30.94 -10.44 40.20
N SER A 5 29.95 -10.15 39.37
CA SER A 5 28.89 -11.08 38.94
C SER A 5 27.44 -10.86 39.43
N LEU A 6 26.59 -10.93 38.40
CA LEU A 6 25.15 -11.18 38.32
C LEU A 6 24.19 -10.00 38.56
N LEU A 7 23.60 -9.52 37.46
CA LEU A 7 22.20 -9.84 37.20
C LEU A 7 21.91 -9.84 35.68
N LEU A 8 21.56 -11.01 35.13
CA LEU A 8 20.85 -11.13 33.87
C LEU A 8 19.41 -10.64 34.08
N LEU A 9 18.96 -9.67 33.30
CA LEU A 9 17.57 -9.63 32.86
C LEU A 9 17.52 -9.41 31.35
N VAL A 10 17.19 -10.51 30.69
CA VAL A 10 16.70 -10.57 29.32
C VAL A 10 15.47 -9.67 29.22
N LEU A 11 15.62 -8.46 28.71
CA LEU A 11 14.53 -7.80 28.03
C LEU A 11 14.68 -8.16 26.55
N ALA A 12 14.06 -9.28 26.18
CA ALA A 12 13.49 -9.40 24.86
C ALA A 12 12.48 -8.26 24.73
N THR A 13 12.94 -7.07 24.30
CA THR A 13 12.04 -6.10 23.71
C THR A 13 11.56 -6.76 22.44
N VAL A 14 10.46 -7.49 22.58
CA VAL A 14 9.53 -7.81 21.52
C VAL A 14 9.41 -6.53 20.69
N ASN A 15 10.16 -6.52 19.57
CA ASN A 15 9.92 -5.62 18.48
C ASN A 15 8.46 -5.83 18.16
N SER A 16 7.64 -4.92 18.66
CA SER A 16 6.21 -4.89 18.40
C SER A 16 6.11 -4.47 16.93
N ALA A 17 6.33 -5.43 16.04
CA ALA A 17 5.96 -5.33 14.64
C ALA A 17 4.43 -5.36 14.60
N MET A 18 3.82 -4.22 14.91
CA MET A 18 2.39 -3.95 14.85
C MET A 18 2.23 -2.61 14.14
N ALA A 19 1.58 -2.44 13.00
CA ALA A 19 0.99 -3.34 12.03
C ALA A 19 1.15 -2.61 10.67
N LEU A 20 1.61 -3.28 9.63
CA LEU A 20 1.66 -2.68 8.29
C LEU A 20 0.24 -2.59 7.72
N GLY A 21 -0.35 -1.40 7.80
CA GLY A 21 -1.45 -0.92 6.94
C GLY A 21 -2.86 -0.96 7.52
N ASP A 22 -3.41 0.19 7.93
CA ASP A 22 -4.85 0.36 8.19
C ASP A 22 -5.68 0.13 6.91
N TRP A 23 -5.05 0.31 5.75
CA TRP A 23 -5.64 0.14 4.44
C TRP A 23 -4.86 -0.85 3.59
N GLN A 24 -5.55 -1.56 2.71
CA GLN A 24 -4.92 -2.51 1.80
C GLN A 24 -5.71 -2.67 0.51
N PHE A 25 -5.00 -3.04 -0.54
CA PHE A 25 -5.57 -3.47 -1.81
C PHE A 25 -4.68 -4.52 -2.45
N VAL A 26 -5.21 -5.26 -3.42
CA VAL A 26 -4.48 -6.30 -4.13
C VAL A 26 -4.33 -5.89 -5.59
N VAL A 27 -3.12 -6.01 -6.11
CA VAL A 27 -2.83 -5.84 -7.53
C VAL A 27 -2.49 -7.20 -8.11
N THR A 28 -3.07 -7.54 -9.25
CA THR A 28 -2.72 -8.76 -9.98
C THR A 28 -2.22 -8.39 -11.37
N ASN A 29 -1.10 -8.96 -11.77
CA ASN A 29 -0.54 -8.75 -13.10
C ASN A 29 -1.17 -9.67 -14.17
N ASN A 30 -0.80 -9.46 -15.44
CA ASN A 30 -1.27 -10.26 -16.57
C ASN A 30 -0.89 -11.75 -16.48
N ALA A 31 0.15 -12.11 -15.70
CA ALA A 31 0.55 -13.49 -15.44
C ALA A 31 -0.25 -14.14 -14.30
N GLY A 32 -1.21 -13.43 -13.70
CA GLY A 32 -2.03 -13.93 -12.58
C GLY A 32 -1.35 -13.83 -11.21
N ARG A 33 -0.12 -13.34 -11.12
CA ARG A 33 0.58 -13.10 -9.85
C ARG A 33 -0.06 -11.93 -9.13
N SER A 34 -0.38 -12.12 -7.85
CA SER A 34 -1.02 -11.09 -7.02
C SER A 34 -0.08 -10.62 -5.91
N VAL A 35 -0.07 -9.32 -5.66
CA VAL A 35 0.66 -8.66 -4.58
C VAL A 35 -0.34 -7.88 -3.75
N GLU A 36 -0.33 -8.09 -2.43
CA GLU A 36 -1.05 -7.25 -1.49
C GLU A 36 -0.21 -6.03 -1.14
N VAL A 37 -0.83 -4.86 -1.23
CA VAL A 37 -0.16 -3.57 -1.01
C VAL A 37 -0.73 -2.96 0.28
N PRO A 38 0.01 -3.05 1.41
CA PRO A 38 -0.38 -2.40 2.64
C PRO A 38 -0.12 -0.89 2.56
N VAL A 39 -1.05 -0.10 3.07
CA VAL A 39 -0.98 1.36 3.12
C VAL A 39 -1.27 1.82 4.55
N ALA A 40 -0.26 2.37 5.21
CA ALA A 40 -0.37 2.84 6.59
C ALA A 40 -0.92 4.27 6.66
N GLY A 41 -1.62 4.61 7.73
CA GLY A 41 -2.00 5.99 8.04
C GLY A 41 -3.24 6.49 7.30
N LYS A 42 -3.27 7.80 6.99
CA LYS A 42 -4.49 8.49 6.55
C LYS A 42 -4.84 8.21 5.10
N ARG A 43 -4.08 8.80 4.17
CA ARG A 43 -4.26 8.65 2.73
C ARG A 43 -2.96 8.88 1.98
N HIS A 44 -2.56 7.90 1.19
CA HIS A 44 -1.32 7.92 0.43
C HIS A 44 -1.57 7.69 -1.04
N CYS A 45 -0.75 8.33 -1.87
CA CYS A 45 -0.59 7.95 -3.25
C CYS A 45 0.43 6.82 -3.34
N VAL A 46 -0.01 5.70 -3.90
CA VAL A 46 0.82 4.54 -4.16
C VAL A 46 1.08 4.49 -5.65
N CYS A 47 2.35 4.59 -6.03
CA CYS A 47 2.76 4.36 -7.40
C CYS A 47 2.75 2.86 -7.70
N LEU A 48 2.14 2.46 -8.82
CA LEU A 48 2.04 1.07 -9.26
C LEU A 48 2.98 0.77 -10.42
N GLU A 49 3.44 1.80 -11.15
CA GLU A 49 4.46 1.79 -12.22
C GLU A 49 4.56 0.47 -13.00
N ASN A 50 3.43 -0.11 -13.41
CA ASN A 50 3.45 -1.40 -14.09
C ASN A 50 2.34 -1.50 -15.13
N SER A 51 2.76 -1.51 -16.39
CA SER A 51 1.93 -1.73 -17.57
C SER A 51 1.28 -3.13 -17.60
N GLN A 52 1.68 -4.03 -16.70
CA GLN A 52 1.11 -5.37 -16.59
C GLN A 52 -0.04 -5.48 -15.59
N THR A 53 -0.51 -4.38 -15.00
CA THR A 53 -1.59 -4.42 -14.01
C THR A 53 -2.92 -4.89 -14.65
N ALA A 54 -3.27 -6.17 -14.49
CA ALA A 54 -4.47 -6.75 -15.09
C ALA A 54 -5.72 -6.37 -14.31
N LYS A 55 -5.64 -6.46 -12.98
CA LYS A 55 -6.75 -6.13 -12.07
C LYS A 55 -6.26 -5.54 -10.76
N ILE A 56 -7.10 -4.68 -10.19
CA ILE A 56 -6.92 -4.09 -8.86
C ILE A 56 -8.17 -4.39 -8.05
N LYS A 57 -8.01 -5.02 -6.88
CA LYS A 57 -9.10 -5.27 -5.93
C LYS A 57 -8.91 -4.39 -4.70
N ASN A 58 -9.91 -3.55 -4.43
CA ASN A 58 -9.98 -2.78 -3.20
C ASN A 58 -10.47 -3.70 -2.07
N THR A 59 -9.57 -4.27 -1.27
CA THR A 59 -9.95 -5.14 -0.15
C THR A 59 -10.40 -4.31 1.06
N ASN A 60 -9.57 -3.36 1.47
CA ASN A 60 -9.86 -2.43 2.55
C ASN A 60 -9.13 -1.10 2.32
N GLY A 61 -9.23 -0.51 1.13
CA GLY A 61 -8.53 0.71 0.73
C GLY A 61 -9.31 2.02 0.95
N GLY A 62 -10.46 1.93 1.63
CA GLY A 62 -11.44 3.02 1.67
C GLY A 62 -12.11 3.21 0.31
N VAL A 63 -12.38 4.47 -0.08
CA VAL A 63 -12.73 4.81 -1.46
C VAL A 63 -11.43 5.11 -2.21
N MET A 64 -10.99 4.16 -3.04
CA MET A 64 -9.76 4.31 -3.81
C MET A 64 -10.01 5.18 -5.04
N LYS A 65 -9.00 5.95 -5.42
CA LYS A 65 -8.96 6.70 -6.68
C LYS A 65 -7.80 6.17 -7.51
N LEU A 66 -8.07 5.73 -8.73
CA LEU A 66 -7.11 5.12 -9.65
C LEU A 66 -6.78 6.12 -10.75
N PHE A 67 -5.49 6.36 -10.98
CA PHE A 67 -5.00 7.39 -11.90
C PHE A 67 -4.13 6.77 -12.98
N SER A 68 -4.16 7.38 -14.16
CA SER A 68 -3.21 7.07 -15.24
C SER A 68 -1.88 7.77 -15.08
N THR A 69 -1.76 8.72 -14.17
CA THR A 69 -0.46 9.30 -13.80
C THR A 69 0.17 8.48 -12.68
N ASP A 70 1.47 8.64 -12.50
CA ASP A 70 2.28 8.02 -11.45
C ASP A 70 2.15 8.71 -10.09
N ASN A 71 1.58 9.92 -10.06
CA ASN A 71 1.61 10.83 -8.91
C ASN A 71 0.22 11.17 -8.32
N CYS A 72 -0.81 10.39 -8.62
CA CYS A 72 -2.20 10.61 -8.19
C CYS A 72 -2.76 12.01 -8.52
N THR A 73 -2.48 12.51 -9.72
CA THR A 73 -3.01 13.79 -10.23
C THR A 73 -3.86 13.59 -11.48
N GLY A 74 -4.66 14.60 -11.81
CA GLY A 74 -5.54 14.57 -12.97
C GLY A 74 -6.81 13.74 -12.74
N ASN A 75 -7.36 13.21 -13.84
CA ASN A 75 -8.60 12.44 -13.82
C ASN A 75 -8.39 11.07 -13.18
N TYR A 76 -9.43 10.60 -12.48
CA TYR A 76 -9.38 9.32 -11.79
C TYR A 76 -10.66 8.52 -11.98
N ALA A 77 -10.52 7.20 -11.90
CA ALA A 77 -11.64 6.31 -11.68
C ALA A 77 -11.77 6.01 -10.18
N VAL A 78 -13.00 6.00 -9.67
CA VAL A 78 -13.28 5.56 -8.30
C VAL A 78 -13.36 4.03 -8.26
N LEU A 79 -12.84 3.45 -7.19
CA LEU A 79 -13.00 2.03 -6.86
C LEU A 79 -13.43 1.89 -5.40
N SER A 80 -14.70 1.56 -5.18
CA SER A 80 -15.28 1.38 -3.85
C SER A 80 -14.69 0.17 -3.11
N LYS A 81 -14.77 0.17 -1.78
CA LYS A 81 -14.37 -0.97 -0.96
C LYS A 81 -15.07 -2.26 -1.40
N GLY A 82 -14.32 -3.35 -1.49
CA GLY A 82 -14.78 -4.67 -1.96
C GLY A 82 -14.83 -4.80 -3.49
N ALA A 83 -14.77 -3.69 -4.24
CA ALA A 83 -14.87 -3.72 -5.69
C ALA A 83 -13.55 -4.12 -6.36
N THR A 84 -13.67 -4.63 -7.59
CA THR A 84 -12.53 -4.97 -8.44
C THR A 84 -12.61 -4.18 -9.74
N ARG A 85 -11.49 -3.60 -10.14
CA ARG A 85 -11.30 -3.05 -11.48
C ARG A 85 -10.49 -4.04 -12.30
N SER A 86 -11.11 -4.64 -13.30
CA SER A 86 -10.43 -5.41 -14.34
C SER A 86 -9.96 -4.48 -15.47
N ASN A 87 -9.05 -4.95 -16.32
CA ASN A 87 -8.43 -4.17 -17.40
C ASN A 87 -7.77 -2.89 -16.88
N ALA A 88 -6.97 -3.04 -15.82
CA ALA A 88 -6.37 -1.93 -15.08
C ALA A 88 -4.97 -1.54 -15.60
N GLN A 89 -4.61 -1.89 -16.84
CA GLN A 89 -3.27 -1.65 -17.39
C GLN A 89 -2.96 -0.16 -17.57
N TRP A 90 -4.01 0.67 -17.59
CA TRP A 90 -3.90 2.12 -17.66
C TRP A 90 -3.59 2.76 -16.29
N VAL A 91 -3.70 2.02 -15.19
CA VAL A 91 -3.53 2.56 -13.84
C VAL A 91 -2.04 2.57 -13.46
N ASN A 92 -1.49 3.77 -13.26
CA ASN A 92 -0.10 3.97 -12.85
C ASN A 92 0.03 4.36 -11.38
N SER A 93 -1.02 4.87 -10.74
CA SER A 93 -1.04 5.11 -9.31
C SER A 93 -2.44 4.97 -8.69
N ALA A 94 -2.47 4.71 -7.40
CA ALA A 94 -3.69 4.58 -6.61
C ALA A 94 -3.60 5.44 -5.35
N SER A 95 -4.58 6.31 -5.15
CA SER A 95 -4.78 7.04 -3.90
C SER A 95 -5.67 6.21 -2.98
N VAL A 96 -5.13 5.81 -1.84
CA VAL A 96 -5.73 4.84 -0.92
C VAL A 96 -5.76 5.40 0.48
N GLY A 97 -6.88 5.22 1.19
CA GLY A 97 -7.06 5.66 2.57
C GLY A 97 -8.40 6.32 2.83
N GLN A 98 -8.49 7.06 3.94
CA GLN A 98 -9.69 7.77 4.38
C GLN A 98 -10.17 8.76 3.30
N ASP A 99 -11.49 8.83 3.09
CA ASP A 99 -12.09 9.74 2.13
C ASP A 99 -12.09 11.19 2.65
N GLY A 100 -12.11 12.16 1.74
CA GLY A 100 -12.06 13.59 2.06
C GLY A 100 -10.68 14.12 2.49
N ILE A 101 -9.68 13.26 2.63
CA ILE A 101 -8.30 13.67 2.96
C ILE A 101 -7.46 13.75 1.67
N PRO A 102 -6.63 14.80 1.47
CA PRO A 102 -5.66 14.82 0.39
C PRO A 102 -4.64 13.68 0.51
N SER A 103 -4.20 13.12 -0.62
CA SER A 103 -3.14 12.11 -0.62
C SER A 103 -1.78 12.75 -0.39
N THR A 104 -0.87 12.03 0.27
CA THR A 104 0.56 12.38 0.31
C THR A 104 1.37 11.39 -0.53
N GLY A 105 2.50 11.85 -1.11
CA GLY A 105 3.33 11.05 -2.02
C GLY A 105 2.83 11.04 -3.49
N PRO A 106 3.37 10.14 -4.34
CA PRO A 106 4.42 9.18 -4.04
C PRO A 106 5.79 9.88 -4.05
N TYR A 107 6.67 9.51 -3.12
CA TYR A 107 8.01 10.10 -3.01
C TYR A 107 9.03 9.39 -3.92
N SER A 108 8.71 8.17 -4.38
CA SER A 108 9.44 7.40 -5.38
C SER A 108 8.50 6.38 -6.04
N CYS A 109 8.79 6.01 -7.29
CA CYS A 109 8.14 4.92 -8.00
C CYS A 109 9.12 3.74 -8.14
N SER A 110 8.63 2.54 -7.86
CA SER A 110 9.34 1.30 -8.10
C SER A 110 8.30 0.24 -8.45
N SER A 111 8.66 -0.70 -9.32
CA SER A 111 7.77 -1.82 -9.66
C SER A 111 7.35 -2.58 -8.40
N ILE A 112 6.04 -2.82 -8.28
CA ILE A 112 5.46 -3.66 -7.22
C ILE A 112 5.57 -5.17 -7.52
N PHE A 113 6.07 -5.56 -8.70
CA PHE A 113 6.27 -6.95 -9.13
C PHE A 113 7.73 -7.28 -9.39
#